data_AF-Q8HYK1-F1
#
_entry.id   AF-Q8HYK1-F1
#
_cell.length_a   1.000
_cell.length_b   1.000
_cell.length_c   1.000
_cell.angle_alpha   90.00
_cell.angle_beta   90.00
_cell.angle_gamma   90.00
#
_symmetry.space_group_name_H-M   'P 1'
#
loop_
_entity.id
_entity.type
_entity.pdbx_description
1 polymer ?
#
loop_
_entity_poly.entity_id
_entity_poly.type
_entity_poly.pdbx_seq_one_letter_code
_entity_poly.pdbx_strand_id
1 'polypeptide(L)'
;VFNDELPACILCGIVTIKPNVKEFTEDSAIFEDGTVFKAIDYVIFATGYSYAYPFLDDSIIKSRDNEVTLFKGIFPPPLEKPTLAVIGLVQSLGAAIPTTDLQS
;
A
#
# COMPACT_ATOMS: atom_id res chain seq x y z
N VAL A 1 12.48 12.54 7.87
CA VAL A 1 12.18 11.28 8.59
C VAL A 1 10.70 10.99 8.37
N PHE A 2 10.32 9.74 8.14
CA PHE A 2 8.90 9.37 8.00
C PHE A 2 8.46 8.77 9.34
N ASN A 3 7.82 9.61 10.17
CA ASN A 3 7.45 9.41 11.58
C ASN A 3 8.55 9.76 12.61
N ASP A 4 8.38 10.91 13.25
CA ASP A 4 9.30 11.46 14.26
C ASP A 4 8.97 10.98 15.69
N GLU A 5 7.76 10.50 15.95
CA GLU A 5 7.26 10.17 17.30
C GLU A 5 7.45 8.70 17.67
N LEU A 6 7.45 7.81 16.67
CA LEU A 6 7.50 6.36 16.89
C LEU A 6 8.66 5.92 17.80
N PRO A 7 9.90 6.41 17.66
CA PRO A 7 10.99 6.02 18.56
C PRO A 7 10.71 6.38 20.03
N ALA A 8 10.15 7.56 20.28
CA ALA A 8 9.82 8.01 21.64
C ALA A 8 8.67 7.19 22.24
N CYS A 9 7.63 6.88 21.45
CA CYS A 9 6.52 6.04 21.88
C CYS A 9 6.97 4.61 22.25
N ILE A 10 7.93 4.04 21.51
CA ILE A 10 8.51 2.73 21.83
C ILE A 10 9.30 2.80 23.13
N LEU A 11 10.18 3.80 23.27
CA LEU A 11 11.03 3.95 24.44
C LEU A 11 10.22 4.16 25.74
N CYS A 12 9.12 4.91 25.65
CA CYS A 12 8.22 5.16 26.77
C CYS A 12 7.20 4.02 27.04
N GLY A 13 7.20 2.94 26.24
CA GLY A 13 6.28 1.82 26.38
C GLY A 13 4.83 2.11 25.97
N ILE A 14 4.58 3.23 25.26
CA ILE A 14 3.25 3.57 24.72
C ILE A 14 2.91 2.67 23.54
N VAL A 15 3.91 2.34 22.71
CA VAL A 15 3.79 1.43 21.57
C VAL A 15 4.77 0.28 21.74
N THR A 16 4.31 -0.95 21.57
CA THR A 16 5.17 -2.15 21.54
C THR A 16 5.06 -2.81 20.18
N ILE A 17 6.20 -3.05 19.53
CA ILE A 17 6.25 -3.76 18.25
C ILE A 17 6.12 -5.27 18.51
N LYS A 18 5.28 -5.94 17.72
CA LYS A 18 5.08 -7.38 17.72
C LYS A 18 5.33 -7.97 16.33
N PRO A 19 5.71 -9.25 16.22
CA PRO A 19 5.76 -9.93 14.93
C PRO A 19 4.34 -10.09 14.37
N ASN A 20 4.22 -10.77 13.22
CA ASN A 20 2.93 -10.89 12.56
C ASN A 20 1.90 -11.60 13.46
N VAL A 21 0.62 -11.29 13.23
CA VAL A 21 -0.48 -11.98 13.92
C VAL A 21 -0.62 -13.36 13.30
N LYS A 22 -0.57 -14.40 14.13
CA LYS A 22 -0.80 -15.79 13.74
C LYS A 22 -2.30 -16.12 13.71
N GLU A 23 -3.03 -15.69 14.74
CA GLU A 23 -4.44 -16.03 14.91
C GLU A 23 -5.15 -14.98 15.77
N PHE A 24 -6.41 -14.70 15.45
CA PHE A 24 -7.32 -13.92 16.30
C PHE A 24 -8.30 -14.85 17.01
N THR A 25 -8.60 -14.54 18.27
CA THR A 25 -9.71 -15.14 19.03
C THR A 25 -10.86 -14.14 19.15
N GLU A 26 -11.89 -14.44 19.96
CA GLU A 26 -13.01 -13.52 20.19
C GLU A 26 -12.58 -12.14 20.73
N ASP A 27 -11.52 -12.08 21.54
CA ASP A 27 -11.09 -10.87 22.25
C ASP A 27 -9.57 -10.66 22.30
N SER A 28 -8.79 -11.50 21.59
CA SER A 28 -7.33 -11.54 21.70
C SER A 28 -6.65 -11.80 20.36
N ALA A 29 -5.35 -11.53 20.28
CA ALA A 29 -4.48 -11.85 19.15
C ALA A 29 -3.25 -12.64 19.61
N ILE A 30 -2.97 -13.74 18.94
CA ILE A 30 -1.78 -14.58 19.14
C ILE A 30 -0.78 -14.21 18.04
N PHE A 31 0.44 -13.84 18.42
CA PHE A 31 1.51 -13.51 17.48
C PHE A 31 2.37 -14.72 17.15
N GLU A 32 3.16 -14.63 16.08
CA GLU A 32 4.05 -15.72 15.63
C GLU A 32 5.09 -16.14 16.67
N ASP A 33 5.48 -15.26 17.59
CA ASP A 33 6.39 -15.56 18.72
C ASP A 33 5.70 -16.27 19.89
N GLY A 34 4.40 -16.57 19.77
CA GLY A 34 3.58 -17.21 20.80
C GLY A 34 3.08 -16.25 21.89
N THR A 35 3.42 -14.96 21.84
CA THR A 35 2.86 -13.97 22.76
C THR A 35 1.39 -13.68 22.43
N VAL A 36 0.62 -13.29 23.43
CA VAL A 36 -0.83 -13.03 23.30
C VAL A 36 -1.15 -11.63 23.79
N PHE A 37 -1.86 -10.85 22.99
CA PHE A 37 -2.47 -9.59 23.41
C PHE A 37 -3.96 -9.80 23.64
N LYS A 38 -4.42 -9.52 24.86
CA LYS A 38 -5.78 -9.82 25.33
C LYS A 38 -6.62 -8.56 25.45
N ALA A 39 -7.94 -8.72 25.50
CA ALA A 39 -8.91 -7.64 25.67
C ALA A 39 -8.74 -6.54 24.60
N ILE A 40 -8.69 -6.98 23.33
CA ILE A 40 -8.58 -6.09 22.18
C ILE A 40 -9.95 -5.48 21.89
N ASP A 41 -10.06 -4.16 21.99
CA ASP A 41 -11.28 -3.44 21.63
C ASP A 41 -11.38 -3.18 20.12
N TYR A 42 -10.25 -2.92 19.46
CA TYR A 42 -10.20 -2.52 18.06
C TYR A 42 -8.99 -3.12 17.33
N VAL A 43 -9.21 -3.51 16.08
CA VAL A 43 -8.15 -3.92 15.14
C VAL A 43 -8.14 -2.97 13.96
N ILE A 44 -6.98 -2.41 13.65
CA ILE A 44 -6.78 -1.47 12.53
C ILE A 44 -5.89 -2.13 11.48
N PHE A 45 -6.47 -2.41 10.31
CA PHE A 45 -5.72 -2.95 9.17
C PHE A 45 -5.05 -1.82 8.38
N ALA A 46 -3.82 -1.48 8.74
CA ALA A 46 -2.97 -0.52 8.02
C ALA A 46 -2.16 -1.19 6.89
N THR A 47 -2.78 -2.08 6.10
CA THR A 47 -2.12 -2.99 5.14
C THR A 47 -1.95 -2.41 3.72
N GLY A 48 -2.14 -1.10 3.55
CA GLY A 48 -2.02 -0.42 2.25
C GLY A 48 -3.27 -0.56 1.36
N TYR A 49 -3.09 -0.26 0.07
CA TYR A 49 -4.16 -0.23 -0.94
C TYR A 49 -3.74 -0.97 -2.21
N SER A 50 -4.73 -1.53 -2.91
CA SER A 50 -4.60 -1.96 -4.31
C SER A 50 -5.12 -0.86 -5.26
N TYR A 51 -4.91 -1.03 -6.56
CA TYR A 51 -5.40 -0.14 -7.60
C TYR A 51 -6.31 -0.90 -8.58
N ALA A 52 -7.31 -0.21 -9.12
CA ALA A 52 -8.24 -0.77 -10.11
C ALA A 52 -8.81 0.34 -11.00
N TYR A 53 -9.15 -0.02 -12.23
CA TYR A 53 -9.76 0.89 -13.23
C TYR A 53 -11.08 0.29 -13.74
N PRO A 54 -12.17 0.30 -12.94
CA PRO A 54 -13.41 -0.43 -13.26
C PRO A 54 -14.17 0.12 -14.49
N PHE A 55 -13.74 1.27 -15.01
CA PHE A 55 -14.26 1.88 -16.23
C PHE A 55 -13.45 1.51 -17.48
N LEU A 56 -12.37 0.75 -17.34
CA LEU A 56 -11.46 0.37 -18.42
C LEU A 56 -11.41 -1.16 -18.55
N ASP A 57 -11.28 -1.66 -19.77
CA ASP A 57 -11.14 -3.10 -20.01
C ASP A 57 -9.78 -3.61 -19.49
N ASP A 58 -9.78 -4.75 -18.79
CA ASP A 58 -8.58 -5.39 -18.20
C ASP A 58 -7.51 -5.71 -19.27
N SER A 59 -7.87 -5.79 -20.56
CA SER A 59 -6.92 -5.96 -21.68
C SER A 59 -6.08 -4.71 -21.98
N ILE A 60 -6.53 -3.52 -21.58
CA ILE A 60 -5.81 -2.26 -21.80
C ILE A 60 -4.79 -2.04 -20.67
N ILE A 61 -5.23 -2.18 -19.42
CA ILE A 61 -4.38 -2.12 -18.24
C ILE A 61 -4.75 -3.29 -17.36
N LYS A 62 -3.84 -4.25 -17.24
CA LYS A 62 -3.97 -5.29 -16.23
C LYS A 62 -3.74 -4.65 -14.86
N SER A 63 -4.76 -4.67 -14.01
CA SER A 63 -4.67 -4.18 -12.63
C SER A 63 -4.68 -5.31 -11.60
N ARG A 64 -4.37 -6.54 -12.01
CA ARG A 64 -4.34 -7.72 -11.16
C ARG A 64 -2.91 -8.22 -10.98
N ASP A 65 -2.65 -8.84 -9.83
CA ASP A 65 -1.37 -9.49 -9.50
C ASP A 65 -0.15 -8.56 -9.41
N ASN A 66 -0.38 -7.27 -9.16
CA ASN A 66 0.66 -6.24 -9.02
C ASN A 66 1.56 -6.06 -10.26
N GLU A 67 1.11 -6.54 -11.42
CA GLU A 67 1.80 -6.40 -12.70
C GLU A 67 1.25 -5.19 -13.47
N VAL A 68 1.96 -4.05 -13.39
CA VAL A 68 1.62 -2.86 -14.18
C VAL A 68 2.33 -2.93 -15.53
N THR A 69 1.61 -3.26 -16.60
CA THR A 69 2.14 -3.23 -17.97
C THR A 69 1.96 -1.85 -18.60
N LEU A 70 2.69 -0.85 -18.12
CA LEU A 70 2.70 0.50 -18.67
C LEU A 70 4.13 0.95 -19.00
N PHE A 71 4.34 1.51 -20.19
CA PHE A 71 5.60 2.16 -20.54
C PHE A 71 5.80 3.38 -19.64
N LYS A 72 6.89 3.37 -18.85
CA LYS A 72 7.20 4.37 -17.82
C LYS A 72 6.10 4.58 -16.77
N GLY A 73 5.17 3.63 -16.60
CA GLY A 73 4.01 3.82 -15.71
C GLY A 73 2.93 4.73 -16.29
N ILE A 74 3.00 5.08 -17.58
CA ILE A 74 2.12 6.08 -18.21
C ILE A 74 1.30 5.48 -19.36
N PHE A 75 1.96 4.96 -20.39
CA PHE A 75 1.27 4.57 -21.64
C PHE A 75 1.07 3.05 -21.71
N PRO A 76 -0.14 2.55 -22.02
CA PRO A 76 -0.37 1.13 -22.27
C PRO A 76 0.26 0.70 -23.61
N PRO A 77 1.29 -0.18 -23.60
CA PRO A 77 1.97 -0.59 -24.83
C PRO A 77 1.11 -1.33 -25.87
N PRO A 78 0.09 -2.14 -25.49
CA PRO A 78 -0.75 -2.84 -26.46
C PRO A 78 -1.62 -1.94 -27.35
N LEU A 79 -1.82 -0.66 -26.98
CA LEU A 79 -2.62 0.25 -27.79
C LEU A 79 -1.86 0.64 -29.07
N GLU A 80 -2.49 0.44 -30.23
CA GLU A 80 -1.92 0.79 -31.54
C GLU A 80 -1.55 2.27 -31.65
N LYS A 81 -2.31 3.15 -30.97
CA LYS A 81 -2.09 4.60 -30.94
C LYS A 81 -1.94 5.08 -29.49
N PRO A 82 -0.93 5.91 -29.18
CA PRO A 82 -0.69 6.43 -27.84
C PRO A 82 -1.69 7.56 -27.50
N THR A 83 -2.94 7.17 -27.24
CA THR A 83 -4.08 8.09 -27.01
C THR A 83 -4.65 7.98 -25.59
N LEU A 84 -4.09 7.09 -24.76
CA LEU A 84 -4.43 6.92 -23.36
C LEU A 84 -3.16 7.01 -22.52
N ALA A 85 -3.21 7.77 -21.43
CA ALA A 85 -2.13 7.93 -20.47
C ALA A 85 -2.68 7.78 -19.05
N VAL A 86 -1.89 7.13 -18.18
CA VAL A 86 -2.11 7.07 -16.73
C VAL A 86 -1.16 8.04 -16.06
N ILE A 87 -1.69 8.92 -15.24
CA ILE A 87 -0.92 9.89 -14.46
C ILE A 87 -1.02 9.52 -12.99
N GLY A 88 0.11 9.53 -12.28
CA GLY A 88 0.16 9.27 -10.84
C GLY A 88 0.26 7.81 -10.42
N LEU A 89 0.31 6.84 -11.35
CA LEU A 89 0.60 5.43 -11.02
C LEU A 89 2.12 5.20 -10.88
N VAL A 90 2.72 5.88 -9.91
CA VAL A 90 4.15 5.79 -9.60
C VAL A 90 4.38 6.18 -8.14
N GLN A 91 5.25 5.44 -7.46
CA GLN A 91 5.69 5.78 -6.11
C GLN A 91 7.22 5.90 -6.12
N SER A 92 7.71 7.10 -5.87
CA SER A 92 9.15 7.39 -5.77
C SER A 92 9.49 7.92 -4.37
N LEU A 93 10.78 8.13 -4.09
CA LEU A 93 11.19 8.83 -2.87
C LEU A 93 10.85 10.33 -2.89
N GLY A 94 10.57 10.89 -4.08
CA GLY A 94 10.20 12.28 -4.27
C GLY A 94 8.70 12.53 -4.11
N ALA A 95 8.31 13.80 -4.15
CA ALA A 95 6.91 14.19 -4.05
C ALA A 95 6.11 13.79 -5.31
N ALA A 96 4.84 13.41 -5.10
CA ALA A 96 3.92 13.09 -6.19
C ALA A 96 3.69 14.29 -7.11
N ILE A 97 3.53 15.50 -6.55
CA ILE A 97 3.21 16.73 -7.28
C ILE A 97 4.16 17.00 -8.47
N PRO A 98 5.49 17.17 -8.27
CA PRO A 98 6.41 17.39 -9.39
C PRO A 98 6.52 16.18 -10.32
N THR A 99 6.24 14.97 -9.81
CA THR A 99 6.24 13.77 -10.63
C THR A 99 5.06 13.78 -11.61
N THR A 100 3.85 14.06 -11.12
CA THR A 100 2.64 14.12 -11.93
C THR A 100 2.63 15.30 -12.89
N ASP A 101 3.24 16.43 -12.49
CA ASP A 101 3.44 17.60 -13.37
C ASP A 101 4.30 17.26 -14.59
N LEU A 102 5.38 16.48 -14.38
CA LEU A 102 6.23 16.00 -15.49
C LEU A 102 5.55 14.93 -16.36
N GLN A 103 4.60 14.18 -15.81
CA GLN A 103 3.88 13.15 -16.55
C GLN A 103 2.80 13.72 -17.48
N SER A 104 2.27 14.92 -17.19
CA SER A 104 1.14 15.53 -17.90
C SER A 104 1.51 16.31 -19.16
#